data_AF-A0A924KI59-F1
#
_entry.id   AF-A0A924KI59-F1
#
_cell.length_a   1.000
_cell.length_b   1.000
_cell.length_c   1.000
_cell.angle_alpha   90.00
_cell.angle_beta   90.00
_cell.angle_gamma   90.00
#
_symmetry.space_group_name_H-M   'P 1'
#
loop_
_entity.id
_entity.type
_entity.pdbx_description
1 polymer ?
#
loop_
_entity_poly.entity_id
_entity_poly.type
_entity_poly.pdbx_seq_one_letter_code
_entity_poly.pdbx_strand_id
1 'polypeptide(L)'
;HQPDSARSDNTFAIFASRTSQIDHAVKSLAVMGVTTLGAVYATAAEFATYRDEMEQTARNLKMTISHFGPVADLQKLGQTLSPDSPRILIFLGGTPEMLQFTQGIGKQAAQRYIVGMSDVNLQVLNQLGTNKQASVIATQVVPLVNAQLPIVRNYREAMGRYLDEPPSPQSLAGYLSARYTFDALQGLDAVPTRTGVLAGLQRRGSVDLGGFRIDLEGKRRCGTYVTQSMISSDGRLLG
;
A
#
# COMPACT_ATOMS: atom_id res chain seq x y z
N HIS A 1 9.38 1.18 -4.54
CA HIS A 1 8.55 0.29 -5.38
C HIS A 1 8.57 0.79 -6.81
N GLN A 2 8.82 -0.09 -7.79
CA GLN A 2 8.99 0.25 -9.21
C GLN A 2 7.67 0.01 -9.99
N PRO A 3 7.30 0.86 -10.96
CA PRO A 3 6.09 0.66 -11.77
C PRO A 3 6.16 -0.63 -12.60
N ASP A 4 4.99 -1.21 -12.90
CA ASP A 4 4.86 -2.50 -13.61
C ASP A 4 5.47 -2.49 -15.04
N SER A 5 5.81 -1.31 -15.58
CA SER A 5 6.49 -1.15 -16.88
C SER A 5 8.02 -1.26 -16.85
N ALA A 6 8.64 -1.37 -15.66
CA ALA A 6 10.10 -1.37 -15.50
C ALA A 6 10.63 -2.54 -14.65
N ARG A 7 9.97 -3.70 -14.68
CA ARG A 7 10.52 -4.90 -14.02
C ARG A 7 11.70 -5.43 -14.83
N SER A 8 12.90 -5.19 -14.34
CA SER A 8 14.11 -5.90 -14.76
C SER A 8 13.93 -7.41 -14.57
N ASP A 9 14.58 -8.22 -15.41
CA ASP A 9 14.51 -9.71 -15.37
C ASP A 9 14.99 -10.34 -14.04
N ASN A 10 15.41 -9.52 -13.08
CA ASN A 10 15.88 -9.90 -11.75
C ASN A 10 14.97 -9.39 -10.61
N THR A 11 13.78 -8.84 -10.91
CA THR A 11 12.81 -8.39 -9.89
C THR A 11 11.62 -9.33 -9.82
N PHE A 12 11.37 -9.88 -8.63
CA PHE A 12 10.33 -10.87 -8.38
C PHE A 12 9.31 -10.36 -7.36
N ALA A 13 8.21 -9.80 -7.85
CA ALA A 13 7.14 -9.32 -6.98
C ALA A 13 6.39 -10.49 -6.32
N ILE A 14 6.10 -10.34 -5.03
CA ILE A 14 5.28 -11.28 -4.24
C ILE A 14 4.03 -10.61 -3.63
N PHE A 15 3.96 -9.28 -3.71
CA PHE A 15 2.85 -8.47 -3.20
C PHE A 15 2.05 -7.85 -4.34
N ALA A 16 0.82 -7.42 -4.02
CA ALA A 16 -0.05 -6.71 -4.93
C ALA A 16 0.64 -5.45 -5.48
N SER A 17 0.57 -5.25 -6.81
CA SER A 17 1.11 -4.05 -7.44
C SER A 17 0.36 -2.80 -7.01
N ARG A 18 0.96 -1.63 -7.22
CA ARG A 18 0.31 -0.33 -6.94
C ARG A 18 -1.02 -0.22 -7.69
N THR A 19 -1.04 -0.58 -8.96
CA THR A 19 -2.24 -0.66 -9.80
C THR A 19 -3.32 -1.53 -9.17
N SER A 20 -2.95 -2.70 -8.64
CA SER A 20 -3.91 -3.58 -7.96
C SER A 20 -4.47 -2.95 -6.67
N GLN A 21 -3.64 -2.21 -5.93
CA GLN A 21 -4.09 -1.46 -4.75
C GLN A 21 -5.02 -0.30 -5.11
N ILE A 22 -4.70 0.46 -6.17
CA ILE A 22 -5.55 1.55 -6.70
C ILE A 22 -6.90 0.99 -7.11
N ASP A 23 -6.92 -0.05 -7.94
CA ASP A 23 -8.14 -0.70 -8.40
C ASP A 23 -9.00 -1.17 -7.22
N HIS A 24 -8.39 -1.81 -6.23
CA HIS A 24 -9.11 -2.26 -5.04
C HIS A 24 -9.67 -1.09 -4.22
N ALA A 25 -8.87 -0.05 -3.99
CA ALA A 25 -9.30 1.13 -3.25
C ALA A 25 -10.47 1.83 -3.94
N VAL A 26 -10.37 2.11 -5.25
CA VAL A 26 -11.42 2.80 -5.99
C VAL A 26 -12.69 1.94 -6.08
N LYS A 27 -12.57 0.63 -6.31
CA LYS A 27 -13.73 -0.29 -6.31
C LYS A 27 -14.42 -0.34 -4.95
N SER A 28 -13.66 -0.42 -3.86
CA SER A 28 -14.20 -0.40 -2.49
C SER A 28 -14.99 0.89 -2.23
N LEU A 29 -14.43 2.05 -2.63
CA LEU A 29 -15.10 3.34 -2.51
C LEU A 29 -16.39 3.40 -3.35
N ALA A 30 -16.37 2.90 -4.60
CA ALA A 30 -17.55 2.84 -5.45
C ALA A 30 -18.67 1.98 -4.83
N VAL A 31 -18.34 0.83 -4.23
CA VAL A 31 -19.29 -0.05 -3.52
C VAL A 31 -19.90 0.66 -2.30
N MET A 32 -19.13 1.50 -1.61
CA MET A 32 -19.62 2.34 -0.52
C MET A 32 -20.46 3.55 -0.99
N GLY A 33 -20.73 3.67 -2.29
CA GLY A 33 -21.57 4.73 -2.86
C GLY A 33 -20.85 6.05 -3.11
N VAL A 34 -19.52 6.06 -3.08
CA VAL A 34 -18.72 7.25 -3.40
C VAL A 34 -18.81 7.52 -4.91
N THR A 35 -19.17 8.75 -5.28
CA THR A 35 -19.31 9.17 -6.68
C THR A 35 -18.23 10.18 -7.11
N THR A 36 -17.60 10.86 -6.16
CA THR A 36 -16.55 11.84 -6.41
C THR A 36 -15.32 11.54 -5.56
N LEU A 37 -14.14 11.56 -6.17
CA LEU A 37 -12.85 11.35 -5.49
C LEU A 37 -11.82 12.38 -5.92
N GLY A 38 -10.87 12.67 -5.04
CA GLY A 38 -9.64 13.36 -5.42
C GLY A 38 -8.48 12.37 -5.53
N ALA A 39 -7.53 12.62 -6.41
CA ALA A 39 -6.25 11.93 -6.44
C ALA A 39 -5.11 12.93 -6.23
N VAL A 40 -4.31 12.68 -5.21
CA VAL A 40 -3.14 13.48 -4.83
C VAL A 40 -1.89 12.69 -5.17
N TYR A 41 -0.97 13.32 -5.92
CA TYR A 41 0.27 12.70 -6.36
C TYR A 41 1.44 13.41 -5.69
N ALA A 42 2.24 12.66 -4.93
CA ALA A 42 3.34 13.23 -4.17
C ALA A 42 4.50 13.68 -5.07
N THR A 43 4.70 13.02 -6.21
CA THR A 43 5.77 13.32 -7.16
C THR A 43 5.29 13.41 -8.61
N ALA A 44 6.07 14.07 -9.45
CA ALA A 44 5.82 14.12 -10.90
C ALA A 44 5.90 12.73 -11.56
N ALA A 45 6.75 11.85 -11.04
CA ALA A 45 6.87 10.48 -11.51
C ALA A 45 5.58 9.68 -11.26
N GLU A 46 5.00 9.79 -10.07
CA GLU A 46 3.72 9.13 -9.74
C GLU A 46 2.57 9.68 -10.58
N PHE A 47 2.53 11.01 -10.78
CA PHE A 47 1.53 11.62 -11.64
C PHE A 47 1.61 11.08 -13.08
N ALA A 48 2.81 11.07 -13.67
CA ALA A 48 3.01 10.57 -15.02
C ALA A 48 2.70 9.07 -15.15
N THR A 49 2.90 8.30 -14.07
CA THR A 49 2.71 6.84 -14.09
C THR A 49 1.25 6.43 -13.90
N TYR A 50 0.52 7.04 -12.95
CA TYR A 50 -0.75 6.50 -12.47
C TYR A 50 -1.98 7.33 -12.85
N ARG A 51 -1.80 8.55 -13.38
CA ARG A 51 -2.93 9.42 -13.71
C ARG A 51 -3.91 8.77 -14.68
N ASP A 52 -3.41 8.27 -15.80
CA ASP A 52 -4.26 7.74 -16.88
C ASP A 52 -5.01 6.47 -16.44
N GLU A 53 -4.34 5.62 -15.65
CA GLU A 53 -4.94 4.43 -15.05
C GLU A 53 -6.05 4.81 -14.07
N MET A 54 -5.79 5.77 -13.19
CA MET A 54 -6.77 6.27 -12.23
C MET A 54 -7.99 6.87 -12.93
N GLU A 55 -7.79 7.66 -13.99
CA GLU A 55 -8.89 8.18 -14.82
C GLU A 55 -9.69 7.04 -15.45
N GLN A 56 -9.01 6.01 -15.97
CA GLN A 56 -9.67 4.87 -16.60
C GLN A 56 -10.51 4.07 -15.61
N THR A 57 -9.96 3.77 -14.42
CA THR A 57 -10.67 3.03 -13.37
C THR A 57 -11.86 3.84 -12.85
N ALA A 58 -11.71 5.15 -12.65
CA ALA A 58 -12.82 6.03 -12.26
C ALA A 58 -13.93 6.07 -13.32
N ARG A 59 -13.58 6.20 -14.62
CA ARG A 59 -14.55 6.17 -15.74
C ARG A 59 -15.32 4.85 -15.77
N ASN A 60 -14.64 3.72 -15.64
CA ASN A 60 -15.26 2.39 -15.63
C ASN A 60 -16.27 2.23 -14.48
N LEU A 61 -16.04 2.89 -13.36
CA LEU A 61 -16.89 2.85 -12.17
C LEU A 61 -17.88 4.02 -12.10
N LYS A 62 -17.97 4.85 -13.16
CA LYS A 62 -18.84 6.04 -13.23
C LYS A 62 -18.59 7.04 -12.10
N MET A 63 -17.34 7.17 -11.67
CA MET A 63 -16.91 8.14 -10.66
C MET A 63 -16.26 9.35 -11.33
N THR A 64 -16.45 10.53 -10.72
CA THR A 64 -15.72 11.74 -11.10
C THR A 64 -14.45 11.84 -10.28
N ILE A 65 -13.33 12.11 -10.95
CA ILE A 65 -12.03 12.28 -10.30
C ILE A 65 -11.45 13.68 -10.52
N SER A 66 -10.97 14.30 -9.44
CA SER A 66 -10.20 15.55 -9.49
C SER A 66 -8.74 15.26 -9.15
N HIS A 67 -7.82 15.70 -10.01
CA HIS A 67 -6.39 15.47 -9.82
C HIS A 67 -5.74 16.68 -9.14
N PHE A 68 -4.89 16.42 -8.16
CA PHE A 68 -4.17 17.40 -7.36
C PHE A 68 -2.67 17.12 -7.44
N GLY A 69 -1.90 18.09 -7.95
CA GLY A 69 -0.47 17.92 -8.19
C GLY A 69 -0.12 17.44 -9.61
N PRO A 70 1.17 17.18 -9.88
CA PRO A 70 2.27 17.18 -8.90
C PRO A 70 2.68 18.61 -8.53
N VAL A 71 3.00 18.84 -7.26
CA VAL A 71 3.55 20.12 -6.78
C VAL A 71 4.83 19.89 -5.99
N ALA A 72 5.68 20.91 -5.88
CA ALA A 72 6.87 20.85 -5.04
C ALA A 72 6.57 20.88 -3.53
N ASP A 73 5.42 21.45 -3.13
CA ASP A 73 5.06 21.65 -1.73
C ASP A 73 3.65 21.10 -1.46
N LEU A 74 3.60 19.90 -0.88
CA LEU A 74 2.35 19.21 -0.56
C LEU A 74 1.59 19.88 0.58
N GLN A 75 2.27 20.63 1.45
CA GLN A 75 1.61 21.36 2.52
C GLN A 75 0.77 22.50 1.91
N LYS A 76 1.34 23.24 0.95
CA LYS A 76 0.58 24.24 0.19
C LYS A 76 -0.58 23.62 -0.58
N LEU A 77 -0.41 22.43 -1.17
CA LEU A 77 -1.52 21.72 -1.81
C LEU A 77 -2.65 21.38 -0.83
N GLY A 78 -2.33 20.96 0.40
CA GLY A 78 -3.33 20.73 1.44
C GLY A 78 -4.13 22.01 1.78
N GLN A 79 -3.48 23.17 1.71
CA GLN A 79 -4.10 24.48 1.98
C GLN A 79 -5.03 24.95 0.85
N THR A 80 -4.83 24.49 -0.39
CA THR A 80 -5.71 24.88 -1.51
C THR A 80 -7.04 24.12 -1.52
N LEU A 81 -7.19 23.09 -0.69
CA LEU A 81 -8.43 22.30 -0.61
C LEU A 81 -9.59 23.14 -0.04
N SER A 82 -10.52 23.49 -0.91
CA SER A 82 -11.75 24.23 -0.59
C SER A 82 -12.88 23.32 -0.08
N PRO A 83 -13.99 23.88 0.46
CA PRO A 83 -15.17 23.09 0.81
C PRO A 83 -15.73 22.22 -0.33
N ASP A 84 -15.58 22.65 -1.58
CA ASP A 84 -16.06 21.96 -2.78
C ASP A 84 -15.12 20.86 -3.27
N SER A 85 -13.89 20.82 -2.74
CA SER A 85 -12.92 19.78 -3.08
C SER A 85 -13.38 18.41 -2.54
N PRO A 86 -13.15 17.29 -3.27
CA PRO A 86 -13.59 15.95 -2.85
C PRO A 86 -13.18 15.59 -1.42
N ARG A 87 -14.09 14.99 -0.65
CA ARG A 87 -13.85 14.62 0.76
C ARG A 87 -13.02 13.36 0.92
N ILE A 88 -13.05 12.50 -0.10
CA ILE A 88 -12.29 11.27 -0.15
C ILE A 88 -11.17 11.46 -1.18
N LEU A 89 -9.93 11.30 -0.71
CA LEU A 89 -8.74 11.51 -1.49
C LEU A 89 -7.93 10.21 -1.56
N ILE A 90 -7.61 9.73 -2.75
CA ILE A 90 -6.55 8.74 -2.94
C ILE A 90 -5.22 9.48 -2.92
N PHE A 91 -4.28 8.99 -2.12
CA PHE A 91 -2.94 9.56 -2.01
C PHE A 91 -1.90 8.57 -2.53
N LEU A 92 -1.16 9.00 -3.56
CA LEU A 92 -0.07 8.26 -4.15
C LEU A 92 1.23 8.94 -3.72
N GLY A 93 1.87 8.34 -2.72
CA GLY A 93 3.09 8.83 -2.09
C GLY A 93 3.45 8.01 -0.86
N GLY A 94 4.55 8.38 -0.21
CA GLY A 94 5.04 7.76 1.01
C GLY A 94 4.52 8.43 2.29
N THR A 95 5.09 7.97 3.40
CA THR A 95 4.76 8.45 4.75
C THR A 95 5.14 9.93 4.96
N PRO A 96 6.35 10.40 4.60
CA PRO A 96 6.72 11.82 4.78
C PRO A 96 5.82 12.75 3.96
N GLU A 97 5.51 12.37 2.73
CA GLU A 97 4.70 13.16 1.81
C GLU A 97 3.24 13.24 2.28
N MET A 98 2.70 12.13 2.80
CA MET A 98 1.39 12.10 3.44
C MET A 98 1.34 13.04 4.65
N LEU A 99 2.37 13.00 5.51
CA LEU A 99 2.45 13.87 6.67
C LEU A 99 2.43 15.35 6.25
N GLN A 100 3.29 15.74 5.31
CA GLN A 100 3.37 17.11 4.81
C GLN A 100 2.03 17.57 4.21
N PHE A 101 1.37 16.71 3.42
CA PHE A 101 0.06 17.00 2.84
C PHE A 101 -1.01 17.22 3.93
N THR A 102 -1.10 16.31 4.91
CA THR A 102 -2.10 16.42 5.98
C THR A 102 -1.89 17.62 6.89
N GLN A 103 -0.65 18.06 7.11
CA GLN A 103 -0.33 19.29 7.86
C GLN A 103 -0.84 20.56 7.17
N GLY A 104 -1.02 20.53 5.85
CA GLY A 104 -1.60 21.64 5.08
C GLY A 104 -3.11 21.80 5.24
N ILE A 105 -3.81 20.75 5.67
CA ILE A 105 -5.27 20.73 5.73
C ILE A 105 -5.75 21.57 6.92
N GLY A 106 -6.34 22.73 6.65
CA GLY A 106 -6.91 23.59 7.70
C GLY A 106 -8.12 22.98 8.40
N LYS A 107 -8.68 23.71 9.38
CA LYS A 107 -9.96 23.35 10.00
C LYS A 107 -11.07 23.32 8.96
N GLN A 108 -11.89 22.27 8.97
CA GLN A 108 -13.00 22.11 8.03
C GLN A 108 -14.28 21.70 8.77
N ALA A 109 -15.43 22.02 8.18
CA ALA A 109 -16.73 21.65 8.73
C ALA A 109 -16.93 20.12 8.79
N ALA A 110 -16.30 19.40 7.87
CA ALA A 110 -16.32 17.94 7.80
C ALA A 110 -14.90 17.40 7.57
N GLN A 111 -14.57 16.31 8.26
CA GLN A 111 -13.30 15.62 8.15
C GLN A 111 -13.08 15.06 6.74
N ARG A 112 -11.84 15.06 6.25
CA ARG A 112 -11.46 14.37 5.01
C ARG A 112 -10.96 12.96 5.29
N TYR A 113 -11.19 12.06 4.35
CA TYR A 113 -10.64 10.71 4.38
C TYR A 113 -9.58 10.60 3.28
N ILE A 114 -8.38 10.20 3.68
CA ILE A 114 -7.25 10.08 2.75
C ILE A 114 -6.84 8.61 2.72
N VAL A 115 -6.96 7.98 1.56
CA VAL A 115 -6.58 6.59 1.32
C VAL A 115 -5.19 6.55 0.70
N GLY A 116 -4.19 6.26 1.52
CA GLY A 116 -2.82 5.99 1.10
C GLY A 116 -2.63 4.55 0.63
N MET A 117 -1.60 4.35 -0.18
CA MET A 117 -1.17 3.01 -0.61
C MET A 117 -0.30 2.34 0.46
N SER A 118 0.17 1.10 0.22
CA SER A 118 0.98 0.32 1.17
C SER A 118 2.34 0.92 1.55
N ASP A 119 2.74 2.01 0.89
CA ASP A 119 3.95 2.77 1.25
C ASP A 119 3.74 3.65 2.49
N VAL A 120 2.49 3.85 2.89
CA VAL A 120 2.13 4.69 4.02
C VAL A 120 2.13 3.85 5.30
N ASN A 121 3.03 4.22 6.22
CA ASN A 121 3.10 3.62 7.54
C ASN A 121 2.23 4.42 8.52
N LEU A 122 1.04 3.90 8.81
CA LEU A 122 0.08 4.53 9.72
C LEU A 122 0.62 4.66 11.15
N GLN A 123 1.47 3.72 11.60
CA GLN A 123 2.05 3.78 12.94
C GLN A 123 3.02 4.96 13.04
N VAL A 124 3.90 5.13 12.06
CA VAL A 124 4.83 6.26 12.00
C VAL A 124 4.06 7.57 11.86
N LEU A 125 3.04 7.63 11.00
CA LEU A 125 2.18 8.81 10.90
C LEU A 125 1.54 9.19 12.24
N ASN A 126 1.02 8.21 12.96
CA ASN A 126 0.39 8.43 14.26
C ASN A 126 1.40 8.96 15.30
N GLN A 127 2.62 8.42 15.31
CA GLN A 127 3.71 8.88 16.17
C GLN A 127 4.16 10.32 15.85
N LEU A 128 4.17 10.70 14.57
CA LEU A 128 4.54 12.05 14.12
C LEU A 128 3.42 13.09 14.34
N GLY A 129 2.24 12.66 14.77
CA GLY A 129 1.09 13.52 15.03
C GLY A 129 0.34 13.87 13.75
N THR A 130 -0.67 13.08 13.42
CA THR A 130 -1.57 13.38 12.31
C THR A 130 -2.50 14.54 12.63
N ASN A 131 -2.85 15.32 11.60
CA ASN A 131 -3.84 16.36 11.71
C ASN A 131 -5.25 15.78 11.97
N LYS A 132 -5.92 16.21 13.05
CA LYS A 132 -7.30 15.79 13.39
C LYS A 132 -8.34 16.08 12.30
N GLN A 133 -8.01 16.93 11.33
CA GLN A 133 -8.90 17.30 10.22
C GLN A 133 -8.90 16.27 9.08
N ALA A 134 -8.00 15.28 9.11
CA ALA A 134 -7.90 14.22 8.11
C ALA A 134 -7.74 12.85 8.77
N SER A 135 -8.65 11.92 8.45
CA SER A 135 -8.47 10.49 8.78
C SER A 135 -7.67 9.84 7.66
N VAL A 136 -6.58 9.17 8.02
CA VAL A 136 -5.75 8.42 7.06
C VAL A 136 -6.12 6.94 7.13
N ILE A 137 -6.40 6.39 5.96
CA ILE A 137 -6.61 4.97 5.68
C ILE A 137 -5.41 4.53 4.84
N ALA A 138 -4.79 3.39 5.12
CA ALA A 138 -3.76 2.83 4.26
C ALA A 138 -4.18 1.45 3.76
N THR A 139 -4.04 1.21 2.46
CA THR A 139 -4.14 -0.14 1.90
C THR A 139 -2.93 -0.95 2.33
N GLN A 140 -3.13 -2.23 2.62
CA GLN A 140 -2.08 -3.15 3.03
C GLN A 140 -2.01 -4.28 2.01
N VAL A 141 -0.79 -4.70 1.67
CA VAL A 141 -0.53 -5.82 0.75
C VAL A 141 -0.28 -7.14 1.47
N VAL A 142 -0.57 -7.17 2.76
CA VAL A 142 -0.35 -8.28 3.68
C VAL A 142 -1.57 -8.48 4.57
N PRO A 143 -1.75 -9.66 5.18
CA PRO A 143 -2.71 -9.89 6.25
C PRO A 143 -2.60 -8.86 7.37
N LEU A 144 -3.71 -8.69 8.10
CA LEU A 144 -3.68 -7.94 9.33
C LEU A 144 -2.70 -8.61 10.30
N VAL A 145 -1.94 -7.81 11.05
CA VAL A 145 -0.92 -8.34 11.98
C VAL A 145 -1.51 -9.15 13.13
N ASN A 146 -2.82 -9.01 13.39
CA ASN A 146 -3.59 -9.80 14.35
C ASN A 146 -4.32 -11.00 13.72
N ALA A 147 -4.18 -11.24 12.41
CA ALA A 147 -4.84 -12.36 11.74
C ALA A 147 -4.42 -13.71 12.33
N GLN A 148 -5.32 -14.69 12.25
CA GLN A 148 -5.12 -16.03 12.82
C GLN A 148 -4.41 -17.00 11.85
N LEU A 149 -3.84 -16.48 10.77
CA LEU A 149 -3.05 -17.29 9.83
C LEU A 149 -1.78 -17.82 10.52
N PRO A 150 -1.41 -19.09 10.31
CA PRO A 150 -0.19 -19.67 10.87
C PRO A 150 1.06 -18.82 10.64
N ILE A 151 1.25 -18.26 9.45
CA ILE A 151 2.41 -17.42 9.13
C ILE A 151 2.44 -16.12 9.94
N VAL A 152 1.28 -15.52 10.22
CA VAL A 152 1.18 -14.28 11.00
C VAL A 152 1.43 -14.58 12.48
N ARG A 153 0.99 -15.74 12.98
CA ARG A 153 1.35 -16.18 14.34
C ARG A 153 2.85 -16.38 14.48
N ASN A 154 3.49 -17.09 13.55
CA ASN A 154 4.95 -17.30 13.55
C ASN A 154 5.71 -15.96 13.48
N TYR A 155 5.20 -15.00 12.71
CA TYR A 155 5.72 -13.64 12.67
C TYR A 155 5.61 -12.96 14.04
N ARG A 156 4.46 -12.99 14.70
CA ARG A 156 4.28 -12.38 16.04
C ARG A 156 5.21 -13.01 17.08
N GLU A 157 5.40 -14.32 17.03
CA GLU A 157 6.34 -15.03 17.91
C GLU A 157 7.79 -14.61 17.65
N ALA A 158 8.18 -14.48 16.37
CA ALA A 158 9.51 -14.00 16.00
C ALA A 158 9.74 -12.55 16.44
N MET A 159 8.77 -11.66 16.25
CA MET A 159 8.82 -10.28 16.73
C MET A 159 9.06 -10.24 18.24
N GLY A 160 8.21 -10.92 19.03
CA GLY A 160 8.32 -10.92 20.49
C GLY A 160 9.60 -11.55 21.03
N ARG A 161 10.29 -12.38 20.23
CA ARG A 161 11.55 -13.01 20.61
C ARG A 161 12.79 -12.18 20.23
N TYR A 162 12.75 -11.50 19.10
CA TYR A 162 13.96 -10.92 18.48
C TYR A 162 13.96 -9.41 18.37
N LEU A 163 12.80 -8.74 18.52
CA LEU A 163 12.65 -7.32 18.25
C LEU A 163 11.83 -6.64 19.36
N ASP A 164 12.28 -5.45 19.77
CA ASP A 164 11.55 -4.60 20.72
C ASP A 164 10.78 -3.50 19.97
N GLU A 165 10.00 -3.92 18.98
CA GLU A 165 9.13 -3.03 18.21
C GLU A 165 7.75 -3.68 18.01
N PRO A 166 6.66 -2.89 17.99
CA PRO A 166 5.33 -3.46 17.79
C PRO A 166 5.16 -3.99 16.36
N PRO A 167 4.33 -5.03 16.16
CA PRO A 167 4.00 -5.54 14.84
C PRO A 167 3.39 -4.47 13.93
N SER A 168 3.86 -4.40 12.68
CA SER A 168 3.33 -3.50 11.65
C SER A 168 3.16 -4.24 10.33
N PRO A 169 2.28 -3.77 9.42
CA PRO A 169 2.17 -4.35 8.08
C PRO A 169 3.51 -4.35 7.33
N GLN A 170 4.36 -3.33 7.54
CA GLN A 170 5.68 -3.23 6.94
C GLN A 170 6.64 -4.32 7.45
N SER A 171 6.69 -4.55 8.77
CA SER A 171 7.54 -5.62 9.31
C SER A 171 7.00 -7.02 8.97
N LEU A 172 5.68 -7.19 8.86
CA LEU A 172 5.09 -8.43 8.32
C LEU A 172 5.45 -8.64 6.84
N ALA A 173 5.41 -7.61 6.01
CA ALA A 173 5.85 -7.69 4.62
C ALA A 173 7.34 -8.08 4.52
N GLY A 174 8.20 -7.52 5.36
CA GLY A 174 9.60 -7.92 5.49
C GLY A 174 9.75 -9.40 5.86
N TYR A 175 9.01 -9.85 6.88
CA TYR A 175 9.01 -11.25 7.31
C TYR A 175 8.54 -12.22 6.22
N LEU A 176 7.45 -11.90 5.52
CA LEU A 176 6.94 -12.70 4.40
C LEU A 176 7.95 -12.77 3.25
N SER A 177 8.61 -11.66 2.93
CA SER A 177 9.66 -11.60 1.90
C SER A 177 10.86 -12.46 2.27
N ALA A 178 11.29 -12.41 3.53
CA ALA A 178 12.38 -13.23 4.05
C ALA A 178 12.00 -14.71 4.03
N ARG A 179 10.78 -15.07 4.46
CA ARG A 179 10.30 -16.46 4.47
C ARG A 179 10.18 -17.03 3.06
N TYR A 180 9.61 -16.25 2.14
CA TYR A 180 9.56 -16.59 0.73
C TYR A 180 10.96 -16.85 0.15
N THR A 181 11.92 -15.98 0.47
CA THR A 181 13.32 -16.15 0.02
C THR A 181 13.96 -17.40 0.61
N PHE A 182 13.73 -17.68 1.90
CA PHE A 182 14.21 -18.89 2.55
C PHE A 182 13.67 -20.16 1.88
N ASP A 183 12.36 -20.23 1.62
CA ASP A 183 11.75 -21.39 0.97
C ASP A 183 12.27 -21.54 -0.48
N ALA A 184 12.48 -20.43 -1.20
CA ALA A 184 13.07 -20.45 -2.54
C ALA A 184 14.53 -20.95 -2.56
N LEU A 185 15.32 -20.62 -1.53
CA LEU A 185 16.70 -21.10 -1.40
C LEU A 185 16.76 -22.57 -0.98
N GLN A 186 15.85 -23.01 -0.11
CA GLN A 186 15.73 -24.40 0.34
C GLN A 186 15.29 -25.34 -0.79
N GLY A 187 14.52 -24.83 -1.77
CA GLY A 187 14.12 -25.59 -2.95
C GLY A 187 15.24 -25.82 -3.99
N LEU A 188 16.47 -25.39 -3.75
CA LEU A 188 17.60 -25.62 -4.65
C LEU A 188 18.29 -26.95 -4.33
N ASP A 189 18.48 -27.79 -5.35
CA ASP A 189 19.16 -29.10 -5.21
C ASP A 189 20.68 -29.00 -4.92
N ALA A 190 21.25 -27.80 -5.04
CA ALA A 190 22.67 -27.54 -4.94
C ALA A 190 22.95 -26.29 -4.10
N VAL A 191 24.23 -26.11 -3.73
CA VAL A 191 24.71 -24.93 -2.99
C VAL A 191 24.23 -23.64 -3.69
N PRO A 192 23.60 -22.69 -2.96
CA PRO A 192 23.07 -21.48 -3.55
C PRO A 192 24.15 -20.64 -4.25
N THR A 193 24.02 -20.49 -5.57
CA THR A 193 24.81 -19.55 -6.39
C THR A 193 23.89 -18.48 -6.96
N ARG A 194 24.41 -17.28 -7.27
CA ARG A 194 23.60 -16.19 -7.86
C ARG A 194 22.80 -16.66 -9.08
N THR A 195 23.46 -17.40 -9.98
CA THR A 195 22.83 -17.96 -11.19
C THR A 195 21.79 -19.03 -10.86
N GLY A 196 22.09 -19.94 -9.93
CA GLY A 196 21.14 -20.98 -9.49
C GLY A 196 19.89 -20.41 -8.83
N VAL A 197 20.07 -19.42 -7.94
CA VAL A 197 18.96 -18.71 -7.27
C VAL A 197 18.11 -17.97 -8.29
N LEU A 198 18.72 -17.25 -9.25
CA LEU A 198 17.98 -16.56 -10.31
C LEU A 198 17.17 -17.54 -11.15
N ALA A 199 17.77 -18.65 -11.59
CA ALA A 199 17.09 -19.68 -12.37
C ALA A 199 15.97 -20.39 -11.58
N GLY A 200 16.16 -20.58 -10.28
CA GLY A 200 15.11 -21.09 -9.37
C GLY A 200 13.95 -20.13 -9.27
N LEU A 201 14.22 -18.84 -8.98
CA LEU A 201 13.21 -17.79 -8.91
C LEU A 201 12.50 -17.54 -10.25
N GLN A 202 13.16 -17.76 -11.40
CA GLN A 202 12.51 -17.66 -12.71
C GLN A 202 11.54 -18.83 -12.98
N ARG A 203 11.80 -20.02 -12.40
CA ARG A 203 10.95 -21.21 -12.53
C ARG A 203 9.94 -21.38 -11.39
N ARG A 204 9.82 -20.40 -10.51
CA ARG A 204 8.92 -20.44 -9.35
C ARG A 204 7.46 -20.67 -9.76
N GLY A 205 6.77 -21.52 -9.01
CA GLY A 205 5.32 -21.69 -9.07
C GLY A 205 4.65 -21.04 -7.86
N SER A 206 3.31 -21.08 -7.81
CA SER A 206 2.56 -20.57 -6.65
C SER A 206 3.04 -21.20 -5.34
N VAL A 207 3.13 -20.38 -4.29
CA VAL A 207 3.60 -20.80 -2.95
C VAL A 207 2.54 -20.46 -1.92
N ASP A 208 2.32 -21.36 -0.96
CA ASP A 208 1.52 -21.09 0.24
C ASP A 208 2.45 -20.98 1.46
N LEU A 209 2.55 -19.77 2.00
CA LEU A 209 3.29 -19.48 3.22
C LEU A 209 2.31 -19.49 4.39
N GLY A 210 1.92 -20.69 4.85
CA GLY A 210 1.11 -20.85 6.05
C GLY A 210 -0.19 -20.04 6.04
N GLY A 211 -0.93 -20.10 4.93
CA GLY A 211 -2.19 -19.39 4.69
C GLY A 211 -2.04 -18.07 3.92
N PHE A 212 -0.81 -17.61 3.66
CA PHE A 212 -0.55 -16.51 2.74
C PHE A 212 -0.13 -17.06 1.37
N ARG A 213 -1.07 -17.05 0.43
CA ARG A 213 -0.87 -17.58 -0.91
C ARG A 213 -0.28 -16.53 -1.85
N ILE A 214 0.86 -16.86 -2.44
CA ILE A 214 1.53 -16.10 -3.50
C ILE A 214 1.26 -16.83 -4.80
N ASP A 215 0.25 -16.38 -5.52
CA ASP A 215 -0.03 -16.90 -6.86
C ASP A 215 0.84 -16.24 -7.92
N LEU A 216 1.32 -17.07 -8.84
CA LEU A 216 2.16 -16.69 -9.97
C LEU A 216 1.43 -17.08 -11.26
N GLU A 217 0.22 -16.56 -11.45
CA GLU A 217 -0.53 -16.82 -12.68
C GLU A 217 -0.04 -15.90 -13.81
N GLY A 218 0.75 -16.49 -14.72
CA GLY A 218 1.23 -15.84 -15.93
C GLY A 218 2.21 -14.68 -15.70
N LYS A 219 2.47 -13.89 -16.76
CA LYS A 219 3.43 -12.77 -16.73
C LYS A 219 3.03 -11.59 -15.83
N ARG A 220 1.85 -11.56 -15.19
CA ARG A 220 1.21 -10.26 -14.86
C ARG A 220 0.44 -10.07 -13.56
N ARG A 221 0.24 -11.04 -12.66
CA ARG A 221 -0.40 -10.74 -11.34
C ARG A 221 0.23 -11.51 -10.20
N CYS A 222 0.69 -10.79 -9.17
CA CYS A 222 1.18 -11.34 -7.90
C CYS A 222 0.44 -10.66 -6.76
N GLY A 223 -0.01 -11.43 -5.77
CA GLY A 223 -0.65 -10.96 -4.54
C GLY A 223 -2.10 -10.48 -4.73
N THR A 224 -3.06 -11.27 -4.22
CA THR A 224 -4.49 -10.90 -4.18
C THR A 224 -4.88 -10.16 -2.89
N TYR A 225 -3.96 -10.09 -1.93
CA TYR A 225 -4.25 -9.59 -0.61
C TYR A 225 -4.17 -8.05 -0.59
N VAL A 226 -5.33 -7.38 -0.59
CA VAL A 226 -5.43 -5.96 -0.29
C VAL A 226 -6.40 -5.77 0.86
N THR A 227 -5.91 -5.41 2.04
CA THR A 227 -6.75 -4.97 3.17
C THR A 227 -6.61 -3.48 3.39
N GLN A 228 -7.41 -2.91 4.29
CA GLN A 228 -7.36 -1.50 4.65
C GLN A 228 -7.26 -1.38 6.16
N SER A 229 -6.46 -0.43 6.63
CA SER A 229 -6.37 -0.05 8.04
C SER A 229 -6.51 1.46 8.17
N MET A 230 -6.99 1.96 9.30
CA MET A 230 -7.28 3.37 9.54
C MET A 230 -6.74 3.84 10.89
N ILE A 231 -6.35 5.11 10.98
CA ILE A 231 -6.15 5.80 12.27
C ILE A 231 -7.51 6.35 12.72
N SER A 232 -8.01 5.82 13.84
CA SER A 232 -9.23 6.28 14.51
C SER A 232 -9.05 7.68 15.12
N SER A 233 -10.14 8.36 15.43
CA SER A 233 -10.13 9.70 16.05
C SER A 233 -9.45 9.74 17.43
N ASP A 234 -9.36 8.60 18.10
CA ASP A 234 -8.65 8.40 19.37
C ASP A 234 -7.17 8.01 19.20
N GLY A 235 -6.67 7.96 17.96
CA GLY A 235 -5.28 7.60 17.64
C GLY A 235 -5.01 6.10 17.64
N ARG A 236 -6.01 5.24 17.76
CA ARG A 236 -5.83 3.77 17.62
C ARG A 236 -5.79 3.36 16.15
N LEU A 237 -4.94 2.38 15.83
CA LEU A 237 -4.96 1.72 14.52
C LEU A 237 -6.08 0.69 14.49
N LEU A 238 -6.98 0.82 13.54
CA LEU A 238 -8.07 -0.10 13.25
C LEU A 238 -7.77 -0.85 11.96
N GLY A 239 -7.98 -2.16 11.93
CA GLY A 239 -7.74 -3.02 10.77
C GLY A 239 -8.50 -4.32 10.94
#